data_AF-A0A838VUB5-F1
#
_entry.id   AF-A0A838VUB5-F1
#
_cell.length_a   1.000
_cell.length_b   1.000
_cell.length_c   1.000
_cell.angle_alpha   90.00
_cell.angle_beta   90.00
_cell.angle_gamma   90.00
#
_symmetry.space_group_name_H-M   'P 1'
#
loop_
_entity.id
_entity.type
_entity.pdbx_description
1 polymer ?
#
loop_
_entity_poly.entity_id
_entity_poly.type
_entity_poly.pdbx_seq_one_letter_code
_entity_poly.pdbx_strand_id
1 'polypeptide(L)'
;EEGAQDPIVGAIMGGTSPRDVIVAAMNPQHAIVSGLGATASDSVGFPWNGRFIVASGNLLADFRSNLHAESQGRLQAVRMYEMSDDPGVKDTLSFMIARDTMHQNQWLAAIEDLVDSGLENTPVPSSFPQSLEKGEFAYQFWNHSEGQESAEGRWAKGPSMDGKGQFEYVANPQPLGPKPEPPQVDPHLHGTPKMQTNGTQAATVIERFTMGDNS
;
A
#
# COMPACT_ATOMS: atom_id res chain seq x y z
N GLU A 1 41.50 10.93 -18.74
CA GLU A 1 41.28 11.48 -17.38
C GLU A 1 40.94 12.97 -17.44
N GLU A 2 40.09 13.40 -18.39
CA GLU A 2 39.70 14.82 -18.56
C GLU A 2 38.20 15.07 -18.31
N GLY A 3 37.37 14.02 -18.23
CA GLY A 3 35.92 14.17 -18.01
C GLY A 3 35.53 14.62 -16.60
N ALA A 4 36.42 14.50 -15.62
CA ALA A 4 36.17 14.93 -14.22
C ALA A 4 36.40 16.43 -13.98
N GLN A 5 36.96 17.15 -14.97
CA GLN A 5 37.25 18.60 -14.88
C GLN A 5 36.14 19.47 -15.51
N ASP A 6 35.12 18.85 -16.12
CA ASP A 6 33.96 19.59 -16.62
C ASP A 6 33.09 20.06 -15.43
N PRO A 7 32.87 21.36 -15.24
CA PRO A 7 32.07 21.90 -14.14
C PRO A 7 30.65 21.33 -14.08
N ILE A 8 30.09 20.93 -15.22
CA ILE A 8 28.76 20.32 -15.32
C ILE A 8 28.81 18.88 -14.78
N VAL A 9 29.85 18.12 -15.11
CA VAL A 9 30.06 16.76 -14.57
C VAL A 9 30.37 16.81 -13.07
N GLY A 10 31.17 17.78 -12.64
CA GLY A 10 31.45 18.04 -11.22
C GLY A 10 30.17 18.35 -10.45
N ALA A 11 29.29 19.21 -10.97
CA ALA A 11 28.02 19.55 -10.32
C ALA A 11 27.02 18.37 -10.25
N ILE A 12 26.96 17.52 -11.28
CA ILE A 12 26.11 16.31 -11.30
C ILE A 12 26.60 15.26 -10.28
N MET A 13 27.90 15.23 -9.98
CA MET A 13 28.52 14.32 -9.00
C MET A 13 28.63 14.90 -7.58
N GLY A 14 27.96 16.02 -7.29
CA GLY A 14 27.98 16.63 -5.95
C GLY A 14 29.07 17.69 -5.75
N GLY A 15 29.53 18.37 -6.80
CA GLY A 15 30.46 19.49 -6.75
C GLY A 15 31.94 19.13 -6.54
N THR A 16 32.81 20.14 -6.58
CA THR A 16 34.28 19.97 -6.49
C THR A 16 34.80 20.06 -5.06
N SER A 17 33.94 20.36 -4.08
CA SER A 17 34.29 20.45 -2.67
C SER A 17 33.53 19.43 -1.81
N PRO A 18 34.12 18.93 -0.70
CA PRO A 18 33.44 18.01 0.22
C PRO A 18 32.11 18.54 0.76
N ARG A 19 31.96 19.87 0.85
CA ARG A 19 30.72 20.51 1.26
C ARG A 19 29.60 20.28 0.25
N ASP A 20 29.90 20.39 -1.04
CA ASP A 20 28.91 20.24 -2.09
C ASP A 20 28.39 18.80 -2.13
N VAL A 21 29.26 17.82 -1.89
CA VAL A 21 28.89 16.40 -1.87
C VAL A 21 27.95 16.11 -0.70
N ILE A 22 28.26 16.68 0.47
CA ILE A 22 27.42 16.55 1.67
C ILE A 22 26.06 17.24 1.46
N VAL A 23 26.03 18.41 0.83
CA VAL A 23 24.78 19.12 0.51
C VAL A 23 23.95 18.36 -0.53
N ALA A 24 24.59 17.75 -1.53
CA ALA A 24 23.92 16.94 -2.53
C ALA A 24 23.36 15.61 -1.96
N ALA A 25 24.01 15.04 -0.95
CA ALA A 25 23.60 13.80 -0.31
C ALA A 25 22.58 13.97 0.83
N MET A 26 22.42 15.20 1.37
CA MET A 26 21.46 15.47 2.45
C MET A 26 20.08 15.87 1.91
N ASN A 27 19.06 15.75 2.75
CA ASN A 27 17.84 16.53 2.53
C ASN A 27 18.17 18.03 2.70
N PRO A 28 18.08 18.85 1.63
CA PRO A 28 18.49 20.26 1.68
C PRO A 28 17.63 21.10 2.64
N GLN A 29 16.43 20.62 3.01
CA GLN A 29 15.60 21.29 4.01
C GLN A 29 16.27 21.37 5.38
N HIS A 30 17.15 20.42 5.73
CA HIS A 30 17.90 20.50 6.99
C HIS A 30 18.80 21.73 7.04
N ALA A 31 19.50 22.06 5.95
CA ALA A 31 20.37 23.24 5.91
C ALA A 31 19.58 24.55 5.75
N ILE A 32 18.52 24.54 4.94
CA ILE A 32 17.82 25.77 4.52
C ILE A 32 16.72 26.18 5.49
N VAL A 33 15.95 25.22 6.01
CA VAL A 33 14.71 25.48 6.75
C VAL A 33 14.91 25.29 8.25
N SER A 34 15.48 24.16 8.68
CA SER A 34 15.52 23.78 10.10
C SER A 34 16.84 24.10 10.81
N GLY A 35 17.81 24.72 10.14
CA GLY A 35 19.10 25.08 10.75
C GLY A 35 19.87 23.88 11.30
N LEU A 36 19.89 22.77 10.54
CA LEU A 36 20.44 21.45 10.87
C LEU A 36 19.68 20.69 11.97
N GLY A 37 18.47 21.13 12.33
CA GLY A 37 17.56 20.40 13.20
C GLY A 37 16.73 19.34 12.46
N ALA A 38 16.18 18.38 13.20
CA ALA A 38 15.20 17.43 12.69
C ALA A 38 13.87 18.13 12.32
N THR A 39 13.12 17.56 11.39
CA THR A 39 11.79 18.04 10.97
C THR A 39 10.76 16.93 11.11
N ALA A 40 9.47 17.31 11.23
CA ALA A 40 8.35 16.37 11.18
C ALA A 40 8.02 15.98 9.73
N SER A 41 9.02 15.49 9.01
CA SER A 41 8.96 15.04 7.62
C SER A 41 9.69 13.71 7.47
N ASP A 42 9.39 12.98 6.40
CA ASP A 42 10.13 11.76 6.07
C ASP A 42 11.55 12.06 5.52
N SER A 43 12.29 10.99 5.18
CA SER A 43 13.66 11.07 4.67
C SER A 43 13.81 11.82 3.34
N VAL A 44 12.72 12.08 2.61
CA VAL A 44 12.71 12.84 1.34
C VAL A 44 12.00 14.19 1.45
N GLY A 45 11.59 14.57 2.67
CA GLY A 45 11.01 15.89 2.95
C GLY A 45 9.50 15.98 2.76
N PHE A 46 8.78 14.85 2.64
CA PHE A 46 7.33 14.85 2.67
C PHE A 46 6.84 15.08 4.11
N PRO A 47 6.01 16.11 4.37
CA PRO A 47 5.54 16.40 5.71
C PRO A 47 4.67 15.29 6.28
N TRP A 48 4.93 14.92 7.54
CA TRP A 48 4.01 14.08 8.29
C TRP A 48 2.63 14.76 8.35
N ASN A 49 1.56 13.98 8.24
CA ASN A 49 0.20 14.47 8.41
C ASN A 49 -0.72 13.40 9.00
N GLY A 50 -1.88 13.82 9.49
CA GLY A 50 -2.83 12.95 10.19
C GLY A 50 -3.43 11.82 9.36
N ARG A 51 -3.23 11.77 8.04
CA ARG A 51 -3.74 10.68 7.19
C ARG A 51 -3.01 9.36 7.41
N PHE A 52 -1.87 9.37 8.11
CA PHE A 52 -1.17 8.15 8.52
C PHE A 52 -1.74 7.50 9.79
N ILE A 53 -2.69 8.16 10.47
CA ILE A 53 -3.34 7.61 11.66
C ILE A 53 -4.54 6.76 11.23
N VAL A 54 -4.58 5.52 11.73
CA VAL A 54 -5.74 4.62 11.59
C VAL A 54 -6.45 4.53 12.93
N ALA A 55 -7.74 4.90 12.93
CA ALA A 55 -8.64 4.79 14.08
C ALA A 55 -10.07 4.67 13.55
N SER A 56 -10.49 3.45 13.26
CA SER A 56 -11.79 3.18 12.63
C SER A 56 -12.94 3.09 13.65
N GLY A 57 -12.62 2.84 14.92
CA GLY A 57 -13.61 2.57 15.96
C GLY A 57 -14.01 1.09 16.03
N ASN A 58 -13.46 0.22 15.18
CA ASN A 58 -13.53 -1.22 15.33
C ASN A 58 -12.20 -1.75 15.89
N LEU A 59 -12.26 -2.33 17.10
CA LEU A 59 -11.04 -2.74 17.82
C LEU A 59 -10.23 -3.80 17.08
N LEU A 60 -10.86 -4.82 16.48
CA LEU A 60 -10.10 -5.88 15.80
C LEU A 60 -9.44 -5.36 14.51
N ALA A 61 -10.13 -4.48 13.77
CA ALA A 61 -9.53 -3.81 12.60
C ALA A 61 -8.35 -2.93 13.02
N ASP A 62 -8.51 -2.12 14.07
CA ASP A 62 -7.49 -1.19 14.54
C ASP A 62 -6.29 -1.94 15.16
N PHE A 63 -6.51 -3.02 15.92
CA PHE A 63 -5.41 -3.83 16.47
C PHE A 63 -4.58 -4.51 15.36
N ARG A 64 -5.23 -4.98 14.28
CA ARG A 64 -4.52 -5.51 13.11
C ARG A 64 -3.72 -4.42 12.40
N SER A 65 -4.25 -3.20 12.32
CA SER A 65 -3.51 -2.03 11.79
C SER A 65 -2.29 -1.68 12.67
N ASN A 66 -2.44 -1.72 13.99
CA ASN A 66 -1.34 -1.48 14.93
C ASN A 66 -0.25 -2.55 14.82
N LEU A 67 -0.64 -3.83 14.76
CA LEU A 67 0.31 -4.93 14.53
C LEU A 67 1.07 -4.76 13.21
N HIS A 68 0.37 -4.34 12.15
CA HIS A 68 1.01 -4.01 10.88
C HIS A 68 2.00 -2.83 11.01
N ALA A 69 1.63 -1.76 11.71
CA ALA A 69 2.49 -0.60 11.93
C ALA A 69 3.78 -0.98 12.67
N GLU A 70 3.69 -1.76 13.76
CA GLU A 70 4.87 -2.26 14.49
C GLU A 70 5.72 -3.23 13.65
N SER A 71 5.11 -3.97 12.71
CA SER A 71 5.84 -4.83 11.78
C SER A 71 6.64 -4.02 10.76
N GLN A 72 6.03 -2.95 10.21
CA GLN A 72 6.71 -2.04 9.27
C GLN A 72 7.78 -1.20 9.96
N GLY A 73 7.50 -0.68 11.16
CA GLY A 73 8.45 0.07 11.98
C GLY A 73 9.71 -0.75 12.26
N ARG A 74 9.54 -2.00 12.71
CA ARG A 74 10.66 -2.92 12.95
C ARG A 74 11.47 -3.21 11.70
N LEU A 75 10.81 -3.45 10.57
CA LEU A 75 11.48 -3.69 9.28
C LEU A 75 12.37 -2.50 8.90
N GLN A 76 11.86 -1.28 9.05
CA GLN A 76 12.60 -0.05 8.74
C GLN A 76 13.75 0.18 9.72
N ALA A 77 13.52 -0.04 11.02
CA ALA A 77 14.55 0.08 12.06
C ALA A 77 15.72 -0.89 11.83
N VAL A 78 15.43 -2.15 11.45
CA VAL A 78 16.47 -3.14 11.11
C VAL A 78 17.28 -2.70 9.88
N ARG A 79 16.62 -2.19 8.83
CA ARG A 79 17.33 -1.66 7.65
C ARG A 79 18.24 -0.47 8.02
N MET A 80 17.75 0.46 8.84
CA MET A 80 18.56 1.58 9.32
C MET A 80 19.75 1.11 10.18
N TYR A 81 19.56 0.06 10.98
CA TYR A 81 20.63 -0.53 11.78
C TYR A 81 21.76 -1.08 10.89
N GLU A 82 21.40 -1.73 9.78
CA GLU A 82 22.33 -2.26 8.78
C GLU A 82 22.97 -1.18 7.90
N MET A 83 22.34 0.00 7.78
CA MET A 83 22.86 1.13 7.00
C MET A 83 23.82 2.03 7.78
N SER A 84 23.92 1.88 9.10
CA SER A 84 24.80 2.68 9.95
C SER A 84 26.02 1.88 10.41
N ASP A 85 27.12 2.56 10.72
CA ASP A 85 28.27 1.99 11.45
C ASP A 85 28.51 2.68 12.79
N ASP A 86 27.72 3.70 13.14
CA ASP A 86 27.87 4.42 14.40
C ASP A 86 27.33 3.57 15.58
N PRO A 87 28.17 3.28 16.60
CA PRO A 87 27.74 2.47 17.74
C PRO A 87 26.56 3.04 18.54
N GLY A 88 26.45 4.36 18.65
CA GLY A 88 25.35 5.01 19.37
C GLY A 88 24.02 4.93 18.61
N VAL A 89 24.06 5.09 17.29
CA VAL A 89 22.90 4.86 16.41
C VAL A 89 22.45 3.40 16.49
N LYS A 90 23.40 2.46 16.41
CA LYS A 90 23.10 1.03 16.54
C LYS A 90 22.51 0.67 17.90
N ASP A 91 23.03 1.20 18.99
CA ASP A 91 22.51 0.95 20.33
C ASP A 91 21.05 1.45 20.46
N THR A 92 20.79 2.67 20.00
CA THR A 92 19.44 3.27 19.98
C THR A 92 18.46 2.43 19.15
N LEU A 93 18.84 2.06 17.93
CA LEU A 93 18.00 1.24 17.06
C LEU A 93 17.81 -0.18 17.62
N SER A 94 18.82 -0.76 18.27
CA SER A 94 18.70 -2.07 18.93
C SER A 94 17.63 -2.05 20.01
N PHE A 95 17.59 -0.98 20.82
CA PHE A 95 16.52 -0.77 21.80
C PHE A 95 15.15 -0.66 21.12
N MET A 96 15.00 0.17 20.08
CA MET A 96 13.73 0.33 19.36
C MET A 96 13.24 -1.01 18.76
N ILE A 97 14.12 -1.76 18.11
CA ILE A 97 13.82 -3.09 17.54
C ILE A 97 13.32 -4.07 18.62
N ALA A 98 13.90 -4.02 19.83
CA ALA A 98 13.45 -4.83 20.96
C ALA A 98 12.07 -4.38 21.48
N ARG A 99 11.80 -3.08 21.49
CA ARG A 99 10.47 -2.54 21.85
C ARG A 99 9.41 -2.94 20.85
N ASP A 100 9.69 -2.89 19.55
CA ASP A 100 8.76 -3.33 18.50
C ASP A 100 8.44 -4.82 18.65
N THR A 101 9.42 -5.65 19.04
CA THR A 101 9.15 -7.06 19.38
C THR A 101 8.13 -7.17 20.51
N MET A 102 8.25 -6.37 21.57
CA MET A 102 7.26 -6.38 22.65
C MET A 102 5.88 -5.87 22.17
N HIS A 103 5.83 -4.79 21.41
CA HIS A 103 4.57 -4.23 20.92
C HIS A 103 3.84 -5.20 19.97
N GLN A 104 4.55 -5.89 19.08
CA GLN A 104 3.96 -6.92 18.23
C GLN A 104 3.32 -8.05 19.07
N ASN A 105 4.00 -8.52 20.12
CA ASN A 105 3.44 -9.51 21.04
C ASN A 105 2.22 -8.97 21.80
N GLN A 106 2.26 -7.72 22.25
CA GLN A 106 1.12 -7.08 22.91
C GLN A 106 -0.11 -7.04 21.99
N TRP A 107 0.05 -6.65 20.72
CA TRP A 107 -1.07 -6.61 19.78
C TRP A 107 -1.58 -8.00 19.42
N LEU A 108 -0.70 -8.99 19.27
CA LEU A 108 -1.11 -10.38 19.07
C LEU A 108 -1.95 -10.90 20.23
N ALA A 109 -1.50 -10.67 21.47
CA ALA A 109 -2.26 -11.04 22.67
C ALA A 109 -3.60 -10.31 22.77
N ALA A 110 -3.64 -8.99 22.49
CA ALA A 110 -4.88 -8.22 22.51
C ALA A 110 -5.87 -8.66 21.42
N ILE A 111 -5.37 -9.10 20.26
CA ILE A 111 -6.20 -9.69 19.19
C ILE A 111 -6.81 -11.02 19.67
N GLU A 112 -6.00 -11.90 20.27
CA GLU A 112 -6.45 -13.18 20.83
C GLU A 112 -7.53 -12.95 21.91
N ASP A 113 -7.26 -12.10 22.91
CA ASP A 113 -8.20 -11.76 23.98
C ASP A 113 -9.53 -11.22 23.42
N LEU A 114 -9.47 -10.35 22.41
CA LEU A 114 -10.66 -9.76 21.81
C LEU A 114 -11.50 -10.82 21.08
N VAL A 115 -10.85 -11.73 20.34
CA VAL A 115 -11.52 -12.83 19.64
C VAL A 115 -12.13 -13.82 20.64
N ASP A 116 -11.38 -14.20 21.68
CA ASP A 116 -11.83 -15.14 22.72
C ASP A 116 -12.97 -14.57 23.56
N SER A 117 -13.01 -13.25 23.76
CA SER A 117 -14.15 -12.58 24.42
C SER A 117 -15.45 -12.65 23.62
N GLY A 118 -15.37 -12.98 22.32
CA GLY A 118 -16.51 -13.01 21.41
C GLY A 118 -17.07 -11.63 21.02
N LEU A 119 -16.41 -10.54 21.42
CA LEU A 119 -16.84 -9.17 21.09
C LEU A 119 -16.66 -8.83 19.61
N GLU A 120 -15.69 -9.45 18.95
CA GLU A 120 -15.39 -9.25 17.53
C GLU A 120 -14.66 -10.47 16.96
N ASN A 121 -14.85 -10.78 15.68
CA ASN A 121 -14.18 -11.91 15.03
C ASN A 121 -14.13 -11.71 13.51
N THR A 122 -13.45 -12.59 12.79
CA THR A 122 -13.44 -12.57 11.33
C THR A 122 -14.74 -13.17 10.76
N PRO A 123 -15.33 -12.59 9.70
CA PRO A 123 -14.98 -11.32 9.04
C PRO A 123 -15.34 -10.08 9.88
N VAL A 124 -14.51 -9.06 9.80
CA VAL A 124 -14.67 -7.80 10.54
C VAL A 124 -15.36 -6.76 9.64
N PRO A 125 -16.39 -6.04 10.11
CA PRO A 125 -17.00 -6.16 11.44
C PRO A 125 -17.92 -7.38 11.54
N SER A 126 -17.82 -8.14 12.64
CA SER A 126 -18.64 -9.33 12.87
C SER A 126 -20.12 -9.01 13.13
N SER A 127 -20.44 -7.73 13.32
CA SER A 127 -21.81 -7.24 13.48
C SER A 127 -22.59 -7.18 12.16
N PHE A 128 -21.93 -7.24 11.00
CA PHE A 128 -22.62 -7.25 9.72
C PHE A 128 -23.24 -8.64 9.45
N PRO A 129 -24.55 -8.74 9.14
CA PRO A 129 -25.18 -10.04 8.87
C PRO A 129 -24.66 -10.70 7.59
N GLN A 130 -24.08 -11.89 7.70
CA GLN A 130 -23.58 -12.65 6.54
C GLN A 130 -24.66 -13.07 5.54
N SER A 131 -25.94 -13.06 5.92
CA SER A 131 -27.02 -13.29 4.96
C SER A 131 -27.17 -12.16 3.94
N LEU A 132 -26.54 -11.00 4.18
CA LEU A 132 -26.60 -9.84 3.30
C LEU A 132 -25.37 -9.70 2.38
N GLU A 133 -24.30 -10.46 2.65
CA GLU A 133 -23.18 -10.56 1.70
C GLU A 133 -23.45 -11.66 0.67
N LYS A 134 -22.75 -11.59 -0.46
CA LYS A 134 -22.79 -12.62 -1.49
C LYS A 134 -21.89 -13.78 -1.10
N GLY A 135 -22.40 -14.63 -0.20
CA GLY A 135 -21.65 -15.73 0.40
C GLY A 135 -21.07 -16.71 -0.61
N GLU A 136 -21.65 -16.81 -1.81
CA GLU A 136 -21.12 -17.63 -2.92
C GLU A 136 -19.71 -17.23 -3.38
N PHE A 137 -19.28 -15.99 -3.09
CA PHE A 137 -17.94 -15.49 -3.45
C PHE A 137 -16.99 -15.37 -2.26
N ALA A 138 -17.49 -15.45 -1.03
CA ALA A 138 -16.73 -15.10 0.18
C ALA A 138 -15.49 -15.99 0.41
N TYR A 139 -15.48 -17.21 -0.12
CA TYR A 139 -14.40 -18.17 0.05
C TYR A 139 -13.72 -18.59 -1.27
N GLN A 140 -13.97 -17.85 -2.35
CA GLN A 140 -13.31 -18.11 -3.63
C GLN A 140 -12.01 -17.31 -3.73
N PHE A 141 -10.90 -17.99 -4.00
CA PHE A 141 -9.66 -17.37 -4.45
C PHE A 141 -9.66 -17.30 -5.97
N TRP A 142 -9.70 -16.09 -6.53
CA TRP A 142 -9.75 -15.88 -7.98
C TRP A 142 -8.36 -15.63 -8.55
N ASN A 143 -7.91 -16.52 -9.43
CA ASN A 143 -6.65 -16.35 -10.11
C ASN A 143 -6.78 -15.35 -11.28
N HIS A 144 -6.13 -14.20 -11.15
CA HIS A 144 -6.02 -13.19 -12.20
C HIS A 144 -4.61 -13.11 -12.78
N SER A 145 -3.81 -14.17 -12.62
CA SER A 145 -2.46 -14.29 -13.15
C SER A 145 -2.42 -15.39 -14.21
N GLU A 146 -1.44 -15.35 -15.12
CA GLU A 146 -1.26 -16.39 -16.15
C GLU A 146 -0.89 -17.76 -15.54
N GLY A 147 -0.08 -17.75 -14.48
CA GLY A 147 0.34 -18.96 -13.74
C GLY A 147 -0.74 -19.52 -12.81
N GLN A 148 -0.53 -20.74 -12.32
CA GLN A 148 -1.48 -21.48 -11.46
C GLN A 148 -0.89 -21.86 -10.09
N GLU A 149 0.32 -21.40 -9.79
CA GLU A 149 1.07 -21.70 -8.56
C GLU A 149 0.31 -21.24 -7.30
N SER A 150 -0.54 -20.22 -7.45
CA SER A 150 -1.41 -19.71 -6.38
C SER A 150 -2.41 -20.76 -5.84
N ALA A 151 -2.71 -21.81 -6.61
CA ALA A 151 -3.56 -22.93 -6.19
C ALA A 151 -2.92 -23.79 -5.08
N GLU A 152 -1.60 -23.75 -4.95
CA GLU A 152 -0.88 -24.58 -3.98
C GLU A 152 -1.02 -24.07 -2.55
N GLY A 153 -1.33 -22.79 -2.38
CA GLY A 153 -1.43 -22.12 -1.09
C GLY A 153 -2.62 -22.59 -0.25
N ARG A 154 -2.47 -22.48 1.09
CA ARG A 154 -3.55 -22.82 2.04
C ARG A 154 -4.77 -21.90 1.90
N TRP A 155 -4.58 -20.70 1.39
CA TRP A 155 -5.63 -19.73 1.09
C TRP A 155 -6.53 -20.13 -0.09
N ALA A 156 -6.14 -21.15 -0.88
CA ALA A 156 -6.87 -21.59 -2.07
C ALA A 156 -7.60 -22.93 -1.88
N LYS A 157 -7.45 -23.59 -0.72
CA LYS A 157 -8.03 -24.93 -0.45
C LYS A 157 -8.27 -25.20 1.02
N GLY A 158 -9.28 -26.03 1.30
CA GLY A 158 -9.62 -26.50 2.65
C GLY A 158 -10.40 -25.47 3.47
N PRO A 159 -10.62 -25.71 4.77
CA PRO A 159 -11.48 -24.86 5.60
C PRO A 159 -11.04 -23.39 5.61
N SER A 160 -11.96 -22.45 5.59
CA SER A 160 -11.62 -21.03 5.71
C SER A 160 -11.02 -20.73 7.09
N MET A 161 -10.23 -19.64 7.19
CA MET A 161 -9.56 -19.28 8.45
C MET A 161 -10.53 -18.81 9.54
N ASP A 162 -11.72 -18.34 9.17
CA ASP A 162 -12.80 -18.00 10.08
C ASP A 162 -13.70 -19.21 10.42
N GLY A 163 -13.45 -20.38 9.81
CA GLY A 163 -14.21 -21.61 10.04
C GLY A 163 -15.62 -21.63 9.45
N LYS A 164 -16.00 -20.64 8.63
CA LYS A 164 -17.38 -20.46 8.13
C LYS A 164 -17.60 -20.98 6.70
N GLY A 165 -16.56 -21.43 6.02
CA GLY A 165 -16.63 -21.95 4.66
C GLY A 165 -15.47 -22.86 4.28
N GLN A 166 -15.36 -23.16 2.99
CA GLN A 166 -14.23 -23.88 2.40
C GLN A 166 -13.65 -23.00 1.30
N PHE A 167 -12.33 -22.82 1.30
CA PHE A 167 -11.65 -22.15 0.21
C PHE A 167 -11.77 -22.96 -1.07
N GLU A 168 -12.12 -22.25 -2.13
CA GLU A 168 -12.22 -22.75 -3.50
C GLU A 168 -11.27 -21.96 -4.40
N TYR A 169 -10.53 -22.64 -5.26
CA TYR A 169 -9.66 -22.01 -6.24
C TYR A 169 -10.38 -21.86 -7.58
N VAL A 170 -10.49 -20.62 -8.07
CA VAL A 170 -11.07 -20.30 -9.38
C VAL A 170 -9.94 -19.95 -10.34
N ALA A 171 -9.54 -20.93 -11.15
CA ALA A 171 -8.41 -20.83 -12.07
C ALA A 171 -8.59 -19.79 -13.18
N ASN A 172 -9.84 -19.62 -13.67
CA ASN A 172 -10.20 -18.75 -14.79
C ASN A 172 -11.49 -17.99 -14.46
N PRO A 173 -11.46 -16.99 -13.56
CA PRO A 173 -12.64 -16.24 -13.17
C PRO A 173 -13.25 -15.52 -14.37
N GLN A 174 -14.57 -15.58 -14.49
CA GLN A 174 -15.30 -14.93 -15.59
C GLN A 174 -15.89 -13.60 -15.13
N PRO A 175 -16.00 -12.59 -16.01
CA PRO A 175 -16.74 -11.38 -15.72
C PRO A 175 -18.20 -11.70 -15.36
N LEU A 176 -18.65 -11.30 -14.17
CA LEU A 176 -20.01 -11.55 -13.69
C LEU A 176 -20.99 -10.41 -13.99
N GLY A 177 -20.46 -9.23 -14.29
CA GLY A 177 -21.24 -8.03 -14.58
C GLY A 177 -21.41 -7.79 -16.08
N PRO A 178 -22.50 -7.12 -16.49
CA PRO A 178 -22.61 -6.64 -17.87
C PRO A 178 -21.54 -5.58 -18.17
N LYS A 179 -21.21 -5.44 -19.45
CA LYS A 179 -20.36 -4.32 -19.92
C LYS A 179 -21.06 -3.00 -19.55
N PRO A 180 -20.38 -2.07 -18.85
CA PRO A 180 -21.00 -0.82 -18.43
C PRO A 180 -21.29 0.08 -19.63
N GLU A 181 -22.49 0.64 -19.66
CA GLU A 181 -22.87 1.71 -20.59
C GLU A 181 -23.00 3.03 -19.81
N PRO A 182 -21.91 3.82 -19.66
CA PRO A 182 -21.99 5.05 -18.90
C PRO A 182 -22.90 6.07 -19.59
N PRO A 183 -23.63 6.90 -18.82
CA PRO A 183 -24.50 7.93 -19.38
C PRO A 183 -23.70 8.93 -20.22
N GLN A 184 -24.39 9.62 -21.13
CA GLN A 184 -23.77 10.74 -21.87
C GLN A 184 -23.47 11.87 -20.89
N VAL A 185 -22.35 12.55 -21.09
CA VAL A 185 -21.99 13.73 -20.29
C VAL A 185 -23.03 14.82 -20.52
N ASP A 186 -23.46 15.48 -19.45
CA ASP A 186 -24.28 16.69 -19.54
C ASP A 186 -23.54 17.71 -20.43
N PRO A 187 -24.14 18.20 -21.53
CA PRO A 187 -23.50 19.17 -22.40
C PRO A 187 -23.00 20.44 -21.68
N HIS A 188 -23.60 20.83 -20.55
CA HIS A 188 -23.17 21.98 -19.74
C HIS A 188 -21.86 21.73 -19.00
N LEU A 189 -21.45 20.47 -18.85
CA LEU A 189 -20.17 20.11 -18.25
C LEU A 189 -19.05 20.04 -19.29
N HIS A 190 -19.35 20.32 -20.56
CA HIS A 190 -18.39 20.42 -21.67
C HIS A 190 -17.46 19.20 -21.82
N GLY A 191 -17.89 18.02 -21.38
CA GLY A 191 -17.18 16.78 -21.62
C GLY A 191 -17.35 16.29 -23.06
N THR A 192 -16.47 15.40 -23.49
CA THR A 192 -16.54 14.82 -24.84
C THR A 192 -17.74 13.88 -24.96
N PRO A 193 -18.74 14.17 -25.81
CA PRO A 193 -19.90 13.30 -25.99
C PRO A 193 -19.48 12.04 -26.78
N LYS A 194 -20.19 10.91 -26.59
CA LYS A 194 -19.92 9.70 -27.39
C LYS A 194 -20.38 9.84 -28.85
N MET A 195 -21.22 10.83 -29.14
CA MET A 195 -21.72 11.14 -30.48
C MET A 195 -21.50 12.63 -30.78
N GLN A 196 -21.19 12.98 -32.04
CA GLN A 196 -21.16 14.38 -32.44
C GLN A 196 -22.56 15.00 -32.35
N THR A 197 -22.61 16.28 -31.98
CA THR A 197 -23.85 17.08 -31.87
C THR A 197 -24.66 17.16 -33.16
N ASN A 198 -24.09 16.79 -34.31
CA ASN A 198 -24.71 16.86 -35.63
C ASN A 198 -25.17 15.49 -36.19
N GLY A 199 -25.27 14.45 -35.35
CA GLY A 199 -25.81 13.15 -35.75
C GLY A 199 -24.89 12.26 -36.59
N THR A 200 -23.67 12.70 -36.92
CA THR A 200 -22.61 11.85 -37.47
C THR A 200 -21.98 10.99 -36.37
N GLN A 201 -22.03 9.66 -36.53
CA GLN A 201 -21.38 8.72 -35.61
C GLN A 201 -19.87 9.00 -35.51
N ALA A 202 -19.41 9.39 -34.31
CA ALA A 202 -17.99 9.46 -33.94
C ALA A 202 -17.40 8.08 -33.58
N ALA A 203 -18.14 7.01 -33.83
CA ALA A 203 -17.85 5.65 -33.37
C ALA A 203 -16.41 5.20 -33.70
N THR A 204 -15.84 5.67 -34.81
CA THR A 204 -14.56 5.21 -35.34
C THR A 204 -13.32 5.60 -34.53
N VAL A 205 -13.36 6.61 -33.65
CA VAL A 205 -12.18 6.97 -32.81
C VAL A 205 -12.26 6.32 -31.43
N ILE A 206 -13.45 6.26 -30.84
CA ILE A 206 -13.67 5.70 -29.49
C ILE A 206 -13.45 4.17 -29.51
N GLU A 207 -13.88 3.49 -30.57
CA GLU A 207 -13.67 2.04 -30.75
C GLU A 207 -12.20 1.65 -30.97
N ARG A 208 -11.34 2.57 -31.46
CA ARG A 208 -9.92 2.26 -31.72
C ARG A 208 -9.02 2.27 -30.47
N PHE A 209 -9.45 2.93 -29.39
CA PHE A 209 -8.69 3.02 -28.14
C PHE A 209 -9.22 2.09 -27.04
N THR A 210 -10.43 1.56 -27.18
CA THR A 210 -10.95 0.55 -26.28
C THR A 210 -10.44 -0.82 -26.75
N MET A 211 -9.36 -1.30 -26.14
CA MET A 211 -8.73 -2.56 -26.52
C MET A 211 -9.73 -3.73 -26.51
N GLY A 212 -9.86 -4.33 -27.70
CA GLY A 212 -9.88 -5.77 -27.97
C GLY A 212 -10.80 -6.65 -27.12
N ASP A 213 -11.91 -7.09 -27.73
CA ASP A 213 -12.36 -8.46 -27.59
C ASP A 213 -11.18 -9.40 -27.88
N ASN A 214 -10.57 -9.96 -26.83
CA ASN A 214 -10.01 -11.30 -26.92
C ASN A 214 -11.06 -12.23 -26.32
N SER A 215 -11.92 -12.72 -27.21
CA SER A 215 -12.71 -13.94 -27.03
C SER A 215 -11.84 -15.12 -26.61
#